data_AF-A0AAW2V6Z8-F1
#
_entry.id   AF-A0AAW2V6Z8-F1
#
_cell.length_a   1.000
_cell.length_b   1.000
_cell.length_c   1.000
_cell.angle_alpha   90.00
_cell.angle_beta   90.00
_cell.angle_gamma   90.00
#
_symmetry.space_group_name_H-M   'P 1'
#
loop_
_entity.id
_entity.type
_entity.pdbx_description
1 polymer ?
#
loop_
_entity_poly.entity_id
_entity_poly.type
_entity_poly.pdbx_seq_one_letter_code
_entity_poly.pdbx_strand_id
1 'polypeptide(L)'
;MGADFPSKPMGLYATIWDASDWATSGGKYRANYKYAPFVAEFTDLILHGCPMNPLEEVVADVCAERDNQLASANFASITPKQKLAMKKFRSKYMYYSYCYDTLRYPIPLSECDIDPVERQLFKNTGRLKFNEKHRRRRVKKRGQVMGARDYGNQEEE
;
A
#
# COMPACT_ATOMS: atom_id res chain seq x y z
N MET A 1 -15.99 7.65 19.20
CA MET A 1 -14.67 7.63 18.53
C MET A 1 -13.64 7.81 19.62
N GLY A 2 -12.79 6.81 19.86
CA GLY A 2 -11.84 6.76 20.97
C GLY A 2 -10.66 5.84 20.63
N ALA A 3 -10.22 5.90 19.37
CA ALA A 3 -9.04 5.17 18.93
C ALA A 3 -7.79 5.96 19.34
N ASP A 4 -6.73 5.24 19.71
CA ASP A 4 -5.44 5.85 19.99
C ASP A 4 -4.90 6.56 18.75
N PHE A 5 -4.49 7.80 18.93
CA PHE A 5 -3.87 8.61 17.90
C PHE A 5 -2.42 8.93 18.30
N PRO A 6 -1.43 8.89 17.39
CA PRO A 6 -0.05 9.23 17.71
C PRO A 6 0.06 10.64 18.29
N SER A 7 0.38 10.74 19.59
CA SER A 7 0.45 12.00 20.34
C SER A 7 1.79 12.26 21.02
N LYS A 8 2.75 11.32 20.88
CA LYS A 8 4.10 11.44 21.45
C LYS A 8 5.08 11.92 20.38
N PRO A 9 6.15 12.66 20.76
CA PRO A 9 7.25 12.97 19.83
C PRO A 9 7.80 11.72 19.16
N MET A 10 8.17 11.82 17.88
CA MET A 10 8.65 10.71 17.06
C MET A 10 10.00 11.04 16.42
N GLY A 11 10.84 10.02 16.25
CA GLY A 11 12.06 10.09 15.44
C GLY A 11 11.81 9.58 14.02
N LEU A 12 12.56 10.10 13.05
CA LEU A 12 12.54 9.63 11.67
C LEU A 12 13.66 8.60 11.45
N TYR A 13 13.32 7.49 10.80
CA TYR A 13 14.25 6.40 10.51
C TYR A 13 14.11 5.98 9.05
N ALA A 14 15.24 5.74 8.38
CA ALA A 14 15.29 5.13 7.05
C ALA A 14 16.23 3.92 7.11
N THR A 15 15.74 2.73 6.80
CA THR A 15 16.49 1.48 6.91
C THR A 15 16.26 0.56 5.72
N ILE A 16 17.31 -0.15 5.33
CA ILE A 16 17.24 -1.34 4.46
C ILE A 16 17.62 -2.54 5.31
N TRP A 17 16.76 -3.56 5.36
CA TRP A 17 16.97 -4.73 6.22
C TRP A 17 16.28 -5.98 5.64
N ASP A 18 16.69 -7.15 6.13
CA ASP A 18 16.15 -8.44 5.68
C ASP A 18 14.88 -8.82 6.45
N ALA A 19 13.75 -8.76 5.74
CA ALA A 19 12.43 -9.16 6.23
C ALA A 19 11.92 -10.45 5.55
N SER A 20 12.82 -11.40 5.26
CA SER A 20 12.54 -12.65 4.52
C SER A 20 11.35 -13.45 5.02
N ASP A 21 11.04 -13.37 6.31
CA ASP A 21 9.96 -14.18 6.90
C ASP A 21 8.55 -13.67 6.54
N TRP A 22 8.41 -12.46 5.98
CA TRP A 22 7.08 -11.92 5.67
C TRP A 22 7.00 -11.02 4.42
N ALA A 23 8.08 -10.34 4.02
CA ALA A 23 8.02 -9.27 3.02
C ALA A 23 7.53 -9.71 1.64
N THR A 24 8.07 -10.81 1.09
CA THR A 24 7.77 -11.23 -0.29
C THR A 24 6.84 -12.44 -0.31
N SER A 25 5.62 -12.23 -0.82
CA SER A 25 4.56 -13.26 -0.85
C SER A 25 4.27 -13.89 0.51
N GLY A 26 4.33 -13.10 1.60
CA GLY A 26 4.11 -13.59 2.96
C GLY A 26 5.22 -14.52 3.45
N GLY A 27 6.47 -14.28 3.03
CA GLY A 27 7.65 -15.06 3.45
C GLY A 27 8.02 -16.24 2.55
N LYS A 28 7.24 -16.48 1.48
CA LYS A 28 7.49 -17.60 0.55
C LYS A 28 8.82 -17.46 -0.19
N TYR A 29 9.21 -16.23 -0.53
CA TYR A 29 10.46 -15.96 -1.24
C TYR A 29 11.38 -15.15 -0.34
N ARG A 30 12.50 -15.76 0.07
CA ARG A 30 13.50 -15.15 0.94
C ARG A 30 14.50 -14.32 0.14
N ALA A 31 15.21 -13.41 0.80
CA ALA A 31 16.30 -12.66 0.20
C ALA A 31 17.39 -13.61 -0.32
N ASN A 32 17.80 -13.43 -1.57
CA ASN A 32 18.89 -14.20 -2.15
C ASN A 32 20.14 -13.33 -2.21
N TYR A 33 21.03 -13.52 -1.24
CA TYR A 33 22.26 -12.75 -1.07
C TYR A 33 23.29 -12.93 -2.19
N LYS A 34 23.08 -13.86 -3.13
CA LYS A 34 23.87 -13.91 -4.37
C LYS A 34 23.67 -12.67 -5.25
N TYR A 35 22.56 -11.95 -5.08
CA TYR A 35 22.28 -10.69 -5.79
C TYR A 35 22.70 -9.44 -4.99
N ALA A 36 23.46 -9.60 -3.91
CA ALA A 36 24.01 -8.48 -3.17
C ALA A 36 25.05 -7.70 -4.00
N PRO A 37 25.26 -6.40 -3.72
CA PRO A 37 24.64 -5.61 -2.65
C PRO A 37 23.20 -5.17 -2.96
N PHE A 38 22.37 -5.11 -1.91
CA PHE A 38 21.06 -4.45 -1.98
C PHE A 38 21.25 -2.99 -1.58
N VAL A 39 21.04 -2.06 -2.51
CA VAL A 39 21.32 -0.63 -2.31
C VAL A 39 20.02 0.17 -2.39
N ALA A 40 19.81 1.07 -1.44
CA ALA A 40 18.76 2.07 -1.46
C ALA A 40 19.41 3.46 -1.39
N GLU A 41 19.10 4.32 -2.35
CA GLU A 41 19.60 5.69 -2.42
C GLU A 41 18.47 6.66 -2.06
N PHE A 42 18.78 7.64 -1.21
CA PHE A 42 17.83 8.65 -0.74
C PHE A 42 18.44 10.03 -0.99
N THR A 43 17.70 10.92 -1.64
CA THR A 43 18.09 12.31 -1.90
C THR A 43 16.97 13.26 -1.46
N ASP A 44 17.25 14.57 -1.47
CA ASP A 44 16.25 15.63 -1.29
C ASP A 44 15.47 15.52 0.03
N LEU A 45 16.17 15.26 1.13
CA LEU A 45 15.56 15.20 2.45
C LEU A 45 15.01 16.58 2.84
N ILE A 46 13.67 16.68 2.90
CA ILE A 46 12.95 17.87 3.35
C ILE A 46 12.30 17.55 4.70
N LEU A 47 12.66 18.31 5.74
CA LEU A 47 12.10 18.20 7.07
C LEU A 47 11.28 19.45 7.42
N HIS A 48 9.96 19.29 7.41
CA HIS A 48 9.01 20.28 7.91
C HIS A 48 8.26 19.69 9.09
N GLY A 49 8.78 19.95 10.30
CA GLY A 49 8.18 19.50 11.55
C GLY A 49 8.56 20.44 12.68
N CYS A 50 7.96 20.21 13.84
CA CYS A 50 8.35 20.92 15.05
C CYS A 50 9.39 20.08 15.83
N PRO A 51 10.63 20.58 16.01
CA PRO A 51 11.65 19.85 16.75
C PRO A 51 11.30 19.82 18.24
N MET A 52 11.39 18.63 18.84
CA MET A 52 11.19 18.42 20.27
C MET A 52 12.48 17.86 20.87
N ASN A 53 12.92 18.42 22.00
CA ASN A 53 14.04 17.89 22.75
C ASN A 53 13.56 16.73 23.65
N PRO A 54 14.03 15.49 23.45
CA PRO A 54 13.60 14.34 24.27
C PRO A 54 13.96 14.46 25.75
N LEU A 55 14.89 15.37 26.10
CA LEU A 55 15.39 15.60 27.45
C LEU A 55 14.61 16.69 28.21
N GLU A 56 13.74 17.44 27.54
CA GLU A 56 12.90 18.46 28.17
C GLU A 56 11.57 17.84 28.60
N GLU A 57 11.37 17.68 29.91
CA GLU A 57 10.11 17.16 30.49
C GLU A 57 8.92 18.13 30.32
N VAL A 58 9.20 19.40 30.02
CA VAL A 58 8.18 20.42 29.76
C VAL A 58 7.98 20.51 28.26
N VAL A 59 6.83 20.03 27.78
CA VAL A 59 6.36 20.30 26.42
C VAL A 59 6.08 21.80 26.33
N ALA A 60 7.10 22.60 26.09
CA ALA A 60 6.92 24.01 25.81
C ALA A 60 6.03 24.12 24.55
N ASP A 61 5.11 25.08 24.56
CA ASP A 61 4.09 25.41 23.54
C ASP A 61 4.65 25.72 22.13
N VAL A 62 5.93 25.44 21.90
CA VAL A 62 6.72 25.74 20.69
C VAL A 62 6.08 25.15 19.42
N CYS A 63 5.39 24.01 19.56
CA CYS A 63 4.71 23.37 18.44
C CYS A 63 3.25 23.79 18.25
N ALA A 64 2.63 24.44 19.24
CA ALA A 64 1.21 24.79 19.17
C ALA A 64 0.90 25.76 18.03
N GLU A 65 1.78 26.74 17.77
CA GLU A 65 1.62 27.64 16.62
C GLU A 65 1.72 26.90 15.29
N ARG A 66 2.61 25.91 15.19
CA ARG A 66 2.75 25.08 13.98
C ARG A 66 1.54 24.16 13.80
N ASP A 67 1.02 23.59 14.86
CA ASP A 67 -0.20 22.78 14.83
C ASP A 67 -1.40 23.62 14.39
N ASN A 68 -1.52 24.86 14.87
CA ASN A 68 -2.54 25.81 14.43
C ASN A 68 -2.39 26.18 12.94
N GLN A 69 -1.15 26.36 12.44
CA GLN A 69 -0.89 26.56 11.01
C GLN A 69 -1.25 25.32 10.18
N LEU A 70 -0.91 24.11 10.64
CA LEU A 70 -1.27 22.85 9.99
C LEU A 70 -2.80 22.64 9.95
N ALA A 71 -3.50 22.96 11.05
CA ALA A 71 -4.94 22.85 11.16
C ALA A 71 -5.70 23.88 10.30
N SER A 72 -5.13 25.07 10.10
CA SER A 72 -5.71 26.13 9.26
C SER A 72 -5.29 26.04 7.79
N ALA A 73 -4.32 25.19 7.47
CA ALA A 73 -3.85 25.05 6.09
C ALA A 73 -4.85 24.32 5.19
N ASN A 74 -4.75 24.60 3.88
CA ASN A 74 -5.57 23.98 2.82
C ASN A 74 -5.40 22.45 2.71
N PHE A 75 -4.49 21.84 3.49
CA PHE A 75 -4.26 20.40 3.57
C PHE A 75 -4.76 19.76 4.88
N ALA A 76 -5.34 20.53 5.81
CA ALA A 76 -5.99 20.00 7.02
C ALA A 76 -7.14 19.04 6.70
N SER A 77 -7.78 19.23 5.55
CA SER A 77 -8.76 18.29 5.02
C SER A 77 -8.46 17.97 3.56
N ILE A 78 -8.73 16.72 3.18
CA ILE A 78 -8.58 16.27 1.80
C ILE A 78 -9.74 16.78 0.93
N THR A 79 -9.42 17.48 -0.15
CA THR A 79 -10.40 18.05 -1.09
C THR A 79 -11.22 16.96 -1.79
N PRO A 80 -12.42 17.25 -2.32
CA PRO A 80 -13.22 16.27 -3.07
C PRO A 80 -12.46 15.63 -4.26
N LYS A 81 -11.65 16.43 -4.96
CA LYS A 81 -10.80 15.95 -6.07
C LYS A 81 -9.75 14.95 -5.58
N GLN A 82 -9.07 15.25 -4.46
CA GLN A 82 -8.09 14.35 -3.85
C GLN A 82 -8.77 13.08 -3.30
N LYS A 83 -9.95 13.18 -2.67
CA LYS A 83 -10.73 12.01 -2.24
C LYS A 83 -11.08 11.10 -3.42
N LEU A 84 -11.52 11.66 -4.54
CA LEU A 84 -11.81 10.89 -5.75
C LEU A 84 -10.54 10.21 -6.31
N ALA A 85 -9.40 10.91 -6.32
CA ALA A 85 -8.12 10.34 -6.73
C ALA A 85 -7.70 9.18 -5.82
N MET A 86 -7.84 9.33 -4.50
CA MET A 86 -7.59 8.28 -3.51
C MET A 86 -8.50 7.06 -3.74
N LYS A 87 -9.81 7.26 -3.94
CA LYS A 87 -10.76 6.18 -4.24
C LYS A 87 -10.38 5.43 -5.54
N LYS A 88 -10.04 6.17 -6.60
CA LYS A 88 -9.57 5.58 -7.86
C LYS A 88 -8.30 4.77 -7.66
N PHE A 89 -7.32 5.28 -6.93
CA PHE A 89 -6.08 4.56 -6.64
C PHE A 89 -6.34 3.27 -5.84
N ARG A 90 -7.12 3.36 -4.77
CA ARG A 90 -7.49 2.20 -3.93
C ARG A 90 -8.20 1.11 -4.73
N SER A 91 -9.17 1.50 -5.58
CA SER A 91 -9.92 0.56 -6.42
C SER A 91 -9.06 -0.26 -7.39
N LYS A 92 -7.88 0.26 -7.78
CA LYS A 92 -7.03 -0.35 -8.82
C LYS A 92 -5.77 -1.01 -8.27
N TYR A 93 -5.16 -0.42 -7.24
CA TYR A 93 -3.82 -0.80 -6.77
C TYR A 93 -3.78 -1.32 -5.34
N MET A 94 -4.85 -1.17 -4.54
CA MET A 94 -4.85 -1.68 -3.17
C MET A 94 -4.99 -3.21 -3.15
N TYR A 95 -3.99 -3.88 -2.60
CA TYR A 95 -3.95 -5.34 -2.54
C TYR A 95 -4.44 -5.93 -1.22
N TYR A 96 -4.31 -5.19 -0.13
CA TYR A 96 -4.71 -5.60 1.22
C TYR A 96 -5.25 -4.39 2.00
N SER A 97 -6.24 -4.61 2.87
CA SER A 97 -6.74 -3.63 3.83
C SER A 97 -7.21 -4.36 5.09
N TYR A 98 -6.69 -3.93 6.25
CA TYR A 98 -7.07 -4.51 7.54
C TYR A 98 -8.53 -4.23 7.91
N CYS A 99 -9.10 -3.09 7.47
CA CYS A 99 -10.51 -2.75 7.69
C CYS A 99 -11.49 -3.75 7.05
N TYR A 100 -11.06 -4.49 6.02
CA TYR A 100 -11.85 -5.54 5.37
C TYR A 100 -11.38 -6.95 5.72
N ASP A 101 -10.39 -7.08 6.61
CA ASP A 101 -9.87 -8.36 7.09
C ASP A 101 -10.71 -8.88 8.25
N THR A 102 -11.88 -9.45 7.92
CA THR A 102 -12.80 -10.02 8.91
C THR A 102 -12.26 -11.31 9.55
N LEU A 103 -11.22 -11.91 8.99
CA LEU A 103 -10.53 -13.05 9.59
C LEU A 103 -9.66 -12.59 10.77
N ARG A 104 -8.94 -11.48 10.61
CA ARG A 104 -8.12 -10.90 11.68
C ARG A 104 -8.93 -10.05 12.66
N TYR A 105 -9.87 -9.26 12.15
CA TYR A 105 -10.73 -8.36 12.90
C TYR A 105 -12.20 -8.69 12.61
N PRO A 106 -12.83 -9.59 13.38
CA PRO A 106 -14.23 -9.99 13.16
C PRO A 106 -15.19 -8.80 13.13
N ILE A 107 -14.90 -7.78 13.94
CA ILE A 107 -15.55 -6.47 13.94
C ILE A 107 -14.51 -5.45 13.48
N PRO A 108 -14.78 -4.65 12.43
CA PRO A 108 -13.87 -3.59 12.01
C PRO A 108 -13.56 -2.63 13.15
N LEU A 109 -12.30 -2.18 13.20
CA LEU A 109 -11.86 -1.21 14.20
C LEU A 109 -12.58 0.14 13.99
N SER A 110 -12.70 0.92 15.08
CA SER A 110 -13.58 2.09 15.13
C SER A 110 -13.19 3.24 14.19
N GLU A 111 -11.94 3.26 13.72
CA GLU A 111 -11.39 4.23 12.77
C GLU A 111 -11.70 3.89 11.31
N CYS A 112 -12.18 2.68 11.02
CA CYS A 112 -12.45 2.24 9.66
C CYS A 112 -13.75 2.84 9.10
N ASP A 113 -13.65 3.58 8.00
CA ASP A 113 -14.79 3.98 7.16
C ASP A 113 -15.08 2.90 6.10
N ILE A 114 -16.10 2.09 6.34
CA ILE A 114 -16.43 0.93 5.51
C ILE A 114 -17.27 1.35 4.30
N ASP A 115 -16.62 1.53 3.15
CA ASP A 115 -17.33 1.67 1.87
C ASP A 115 -17.88 0.29 1.40
N PRO A 116 -19.20 0.13 1.23
CA PRO A 116 -19.82 -1.15 0.89
C PRO A 116 -19.45 -1.62 -0.53
N VAL A 117 -19.15 -0.71 -1.46
CA VAL A 117 -18.74 -1.07 -2.83
C VAL A 117 -17.30 -1.58 -2.80
N GLU A 118 -16.43 -0.91 -2.06
CA GLU A 118 -15.03 -1.31 -1.89
C GLU A 118 -14.93 -2.66 -1.16
N ARG A 119 -15.76 -2.90 -0.13
CA ARG A 119 -15.83 -4.18 0.60
C ARG A 119 -16.05 -5.38 -0.32
N GLN A 120 -16.83 -5.24 -1.38
CA GLN A 120 -17.10 -6.33 -2.31
C GLN A 120 -15.85 -6.80 -3.07
N LEU A 121 -14.85 -5.93 -3.20
CA LEU A 121 -13.58 -6.24 -3.87
C LEU A 121 -12.66 -7.12 -3.02
N PHE A 122 -12.86 -7.20 -1.70
CA PHE A 122 -11.99 -7.91 -0.78
C PHE A 122 -12.56 -9.28 -0.38
N LYS A 123 -11.65 -10.23 -0.12
CA LYS A 123 -11.94 -11.49 0.57
C LYS A 123 -12.09 -11.22 2.07
N ASN A 124 -12.58 -12.21 2.82
CA ASN A 124 -12.61 -12.16 4.27
C ASN A 124 -11.22 -12.00 4.92
N THR A 125 -10.14 -12.34 4.21
CA THR A 125 -8.74 -12.12 4.64
C THR A 125 -8.24 -10.69 4.37
N GLY A 126 -9.11 -9.76 3.98
CA GLY A 126 -8.73 -8.38 3.62
C GLY A 126 -7.89 -8.25 2.35
N ARG A 127 -7.55 -9.35 1.67
CA ARG A 127 -6.84 -9.36 0.38
C ARG A 127 -7.81 -9.18 -0.78
N LEU A 128 -7.36 -8.50 -1.83
CA LEU A 128 -8.16 -8.26 -3.03
C LEU A 128 -8.57 -9.59 -3.70
N LYS A 129 -9.83 -9.66 -4.15
CA LYS A 129 -10.32 -10.72 -5.03
C LYS A 129 -9.69 -10.52 -6.41
N PHE A 130 -8.66 -11.29 -6.73
CA PHE A 130 -8.20 -11.35 -8.11
C PHE A 130 -9.33 -11.89 -8.99
N ASN A 131 -9.91 -11.03 -9.81
CA ASN A 131 -10.80 -11.45 -10.88
C ASN A 131 -10.00 -12.27 -11.89
N GLU A 132 -10.09 -13.60 -11.81
CA GLU A 132 -9.46 -14.53 -12.75
C GLU A 132 -9.84 -14.29 -14.23
N LYS A 133 -10.89 -13.48 -14.49
CA LYS A 133 -11.36 -13.13 -15.83
C LYS A 133 -10.26 -12.51 -16.71
N HIS A 134 -9.35 -11.71 -16.15
CA HIS A 134 -8.21 -11.18 -16.91
C HIS A 134 -7.17 -12.23 -17.26
N ARG A 135 -6.98 -13.24 -16.39
CA ARG A 135 -6.08 -14.36 -16.64
C ARG A 135 -6.65 -15.26 -17.75
N ARG A 136 -7.96 -15.52 -17.73
CA ARG A 136 -8.64 -16.29 -18.80
C ARG A 136 -8.52 -15.60 -20.17
N ARG A 137 -8.72 -14.28 -20.26
CA ARG A 137 -8.52 -13.54 -21.53
C ARG A 137 -7.07 -13.63 -22.03
N ARG A 138 -6.07 -13.50 -21.14
CA ARG A 138 -4.65 -13.57 -21.53
C ARG A 138 -4.21 -14.99 -21.91
N VAL A 139 -4.74 -16.02 -21.25
CA VAL A 139 -4.51 -17.44 -21.58
C VAL A 139 -5.19 -17.81 -22.91
N LYS A 140 -6.45 -17.38 -23.15
CA LYS A 140 -7.13 -17.60 -24.44
C LYS A 140 -6.39 -16.94 -25.61
N LYS A 141 -5.89 -15.72 -25.41
CA LYS A 141 -5.10 -14.99 -26.43
C LYS A 141 -3.74 -15.65 -26.71
N ARG A 142 -3.12 -16.31 -25.72
CA ARG A 142 -1.88 -17.09 -25.91
C ARG A 142 -2.14 -18.43 -26.60
N GLY A 143 -3.24 -19.11 -26.27
CA GLY A 143 -3.63 -20.37 -26.93
C GLY A 143 -4.01 -20.21 -28.41
N GLN A 144 -4.60 -19.07 -28.79
CA GLN A 144 -4.90 -18.75 -30.19
C GLN A 144 -3.66 -18.45 -31.05
N VAL A 145 -2.56 -17.99 -30.45
CA VAL A 145 -1.32 -17.66 -31.18
C VAL A 145 -0.43 -18.89 -31.40
N MET A 146 -0.59 -19.96 -30.60
CA MET A 146 0.15 -21.21 -30.79
C MET A 146 -0.55 -22.25 -31.68
N GLY A 147 -1.78 -21.97 -32.16
CA GLY A 147 -2.54 -22.88 -33.04
C GLY A 147 -2.37 -22.63 -34.54
N ALA A 148 -1.42 -21.80 -34.97
CA ALA A 148 -1.25 -21.40 -36.38
C ALA A 148 0.18 -21.65 -36.90
N ARG A 149 0.69 -22.86 -36.68
CA ARG A 149 1.82 -23.42 -37.44
C ARG A 149 1.48 -24.86 -37.79
N ASP A 150 0.65 -25.01 -38.81
CA ASP A 150 0.46 -26.28 -39.50
C ASP A 150 1.40 -26.34 -40.70
N TYR A 151 2.03 -27.49 -40.88
CA TYR A 151 3.06 -27.78 -41.88
C TYR A 151 2.39 -28.01 -43.23
N GLY A 152 2.70 -27.18 -44.23
CA GLY A 152 2.40 -27.45 -45.63
C GLY A 152 3.64 -28.00 -46.33
N ASN A 153 3.74 -29.33 -46.44
CA ASN A 153 4.54 -29.98 -47.48
C ASN A 153 3.74 -29.90 -48.80
N GLN A 154 4.38 -29.45 -49.88
CA GLN A 154 3.96 -29.69 -51.26
C GLN A 154 5.19 -30.22 -52.01
N GLU A 155 5.11 -31.47 -52.45
CA GLU A 155 5.96 -32.06 -53.50
C GLU A 155 5.13 -32.25 -54.78
N GLU A 156 5.85 -32.28 -55.91
CA GLU A 156 5.46 -32.56 -57.31
C GLU A 156 4.87 -31.35 -58.05
N GLU A 157 5.47 -30.82 -59.13
CA GLU A 157 6.13 -31.45 -60.31
C GLU A 157 7.41 -30.71 -60.76
#